data_AF-A0A842T5F2-F1
#
_entry.id   AF-A0A842T5F2-F1
#
_cell.length_a   1.000
_cell.length_b   1.000
_cell.length_c   1.000
_cell.angle_alpha   90.00
_cell.angle_beta   90.00
_cell.angle_gamma   90.00
#
_symmetry.space_group_name_H-M   'P 1'
#
loop_
_entity.id
_entity.type
_entity.pdbx_description
1 polymer ?
#
loop_
_entity_poly.entity_id
_entity_poly.type
_entity_poly.pdbx_seq_one_letter_code
_entity_poly.pdbx_strand_id
1 'polypeptide(L)'
;YKVLKGSKLKEDREENRDTSSLRLHYHRRDTLRDKGLLEENEEGHEILKEDQIFQSPSGASSFILGQTSNGRTDWKTKEGKTLKKIEELLSEKKT
;
A
#
# COMPACT_ATOMS: atom_id res chain seq x y z
N TYR A 1 -9.17 -0.08 4.95
CA TYR A 1 -8.49 0.49 3.76
C TYR A 1 -8.33 -0.61 2.73
N LYS A 2 -8.54 -0.28 1.45
CA LYS A 2 -8.50 -1.23 0.34
C LYS A 2 -7.46 -0.78 -0.67
N VAL A 3 -6.54 -1.66 -1.01
CA VAL A 3 -5.63 -1.52 -2.15
C VAL A 3 -6.26 -2.30 -3.29
N LEU A 4 -6.47 -1.65 -4.43
CA LEU A 4 -7.24 -2.23 -5.54
C LEU A 4 -6.40 -3.20 -6.37
N LYS A 5 -7.08 -4.16 -7.01
CA LYS A 5 -6.52 -4.90 -8.15
C LYS A 5 -5.86 -3.94 -9.14
N GLY A 6 -4.71 -4.34 -9.68
CA GLY A 6 -3.89 -3.55 -10.59
C GLY A 6 -2.97 -2.54 -9.90
N SER A 7 -3.01 -2.43 -8.57
CA SER A 7 -2.03 -1.59 -7.86
C SER A 7 -0.64 -2.17 -7.98
N LYS A 8 0.33 -1.30 -8.27
CA LYS A 8 1.74 -1.62 -8.45
C LYS A 8 2.46 -1.68 -7.11
N LEU A 9 3.21 -2.76 -6.87
CA LEU A 9 4.13 -2.86 -5.74
C LEU A 9 5.45 -2.18 -6.10
N LYS A 10 6.03 -1.48 -5.12
CA LYS A 10 7.43 -1.07 -5.18
C LYS A 10 8.31 -2.30 -4.97
N GLU A 11 9.39 -2.39 -5.74
CA GLU A 11 10.45 -3.38 -5.57
C GLU A 11 10.86 -3.52 -4.09
N ASP A 12 11.08 -4.76 -3.70
CA ASP A 12 11.48 -5.12 -2.35
C ASP A 12 12.86 -4.52 -2.03
N ARG A 13 13.01 -4.03 -0.81
CA ARG A 13 14.29 -3.58 -0.26
C ARG A 13 14.74 -4.61 0.78
N GLU A 14 15.76 -5.38 0.47
CA GLU A 14 16.21 -6.48 1.33
C GLU A 14 16.57 -6.00 2.74
N GLU A 15 17.12 -4.79 2.88
CA GLU A 15 17.42 -4.17 4.18
C GLU A 15 16.17 -3.91 5.04
N ASN A 16 14.99 -3.82 4.43
CA ASN A 16 13.73 -3.57 5.12
C ASN A 16 13.02 -4.85 5.56
N ARG A 17 13.41 -6.04 5.05
CA ARG A 17 12.75 -7.31 5.40
C ARG A 17 12.83 -7.63 6.88
N ASP A 18 13.98 -7.35 7.50
CA ASP A 18 14.22 -7.65 8.91
C ASP A 18 13.61 -6.62 9.87
N THR A 19 13.16 -5.47 9.35
CA THR A 19 12.52 -4.42 10.15
C THR A 19 11.21 -4.93 10.75
N SER A 20 11.11 -4.96 12.07
CA SER A 20 9.96 -5.54 12.80
C SER A 20 8.60 -5.00 12.36
N SER A 21 8.50 -3.70 12.05
CA SER A 21 7.27 -3.06 11.58
C SER A 21 6.90 -3.39 10.12
N LEU A 22 7.79 -4.04 9.37
CA LEU A 22 7.62 -4.37 7.95
C LEU A 22 7.55 -5.86 7.68
N ARG A 23 8.04 -6.72 8.58
CA ARG A 23 8.02 -8.19 8.44
C ARG A 23 6.67 -8.73 7.99
N LEU A 24 5.57 -8.25 8.58
CA LEU A 24 4.21 -8.66 8.21
C LEU A 24 3.87 -8.33 6.75
N HIS A 25 4.32 -7.16 6.27
CA HIS A 25 4.04 -6.70 4.91
C HIS A 25 4.85 -7.47 3.88
N TYR A 26 6.13 -7.74 4.16
CA TYR A 26 6.97 -8.59 3.31
C TYR A 26 6.45 -10.02 3.24
N HIS A 27 6.13 -10.63 4.39
CA HIS A 27 5.53 -11.96 4.42
C HIS A 27 4.22 -12.05 3.61
N ARG A 28 3.40 -10.99 3.66
CA ARG A 28 2.19 -10.91 2.83
C ARG A 28 2.52 -10.82 1.34
N ARG A 29 3.55 -10.06 0.92
CA ARG A 29 4.01 -10.02 -0.48
C ARG A 29 4.45 -11.39 -0.95
N ASP A 30 5.29 -12.07 -0.17
CA ASP A 30 5.79 -13.41 -0.48
C ASP A 30 4.62 -14.41 -0.61
N THR A 31 3.67 -14.36 0.33
CA THR A 31 2.44 -15.19 0.24
C THR A 31 1.64 -14.95 -1.03
N LEU A 32 1.58 -13.71 -1.53
CA LEU A 32 0.88 -13.38 -2.77
C LEU A 32 1.65 -13.87 -4.01
N ARG A 33 2.99 -13.80 -3.97
CA ARG A 33 3.87 -14.38 -5.01
C ARG A 33 3.68 -15.89 -5.10
N ASP A 34 3.75 -16.57 -3.97
CA ASP A 34 3.61 -18.03 -3.89
C ASP A 34 2.24 -18.51 -4.39
N LYS A 35 1.20 -17.72 -4.16
CA LYS A 35 -0.17 -17.99 -4.63
C LYS A 35 -0.41 -17.59 -6.10
N GLY A 36 0.55 -16.97 -6.78
CA GLY A 36 0.38 -16.46 -8.14
C GLY A 36 -0.64 -15.32 -8.24
N LEU A 37 -0.83 -14.56 -7.15
CA LEU A 37 -1.72 -13.40 -7.04
C LEU A 37 -1.03 -12.06 -7.35
N LEU A 38 0.24 -12.11 -7.71
CA LEU A 38 0.96 -11.04 -8.39
C LEU A 38 1.19 -11.44 -9.85
N GLU A 39 1.17 -10.46 -10.73
CA GLU A 39 1.60 -10.60 -12.12
C GLU A 39 2.54 -9.46 -12.50
N GLU A 40 3.38 -9.68 -13.50
CA GLU A 40 4.30 -8.67 -14.01
C GLU A 40 3.61 -7.87 -15.12
N ASN A 41 3.67 -6.53 -15.06
CA ASN A 41 3.19 -5.68 -16.14
C ASN A 41 4.22 -5.57 -17.28
N GLU A 42 3.87 -4.90 -18.37
CA GLU A 42 4.77 -4.70 -19.54
C GLU A 42 6.09 -3.97 -19.19
N GLU A 43 6.14 -3.28 -18.05
CA GLU A 43 7.32 -2.56 -17.56
C GLU A 43 8.16 -3.36 -16.55
N GLY A 44 7.83 -4.64 -16.29
CA GLY A 44 8.57 -5.47 -15.34
C GLY A 44 8.17 -5.28 -13.86
N HIS A 45 7.05 -4.64 -13.57
CA HIS A 45 6.60 -4.40 -12.21
C HIS A 45 5.51 -5.37 -11.75
N GLU A 46 5.60 -5.81 -10.49
CA GLU A 46 4.55 -6.61 -9.86
C GLU A 46 3.27 -5.79 -9.61
N ILE A 47 2.14 -6.30 -10.09
CA ILE A 47 0.80 -5.74 -9.89
C ILE A 47 -0.13 -6.77 -9.23
N LEU A 48 -1.06 -6.29 -8.41
CA LEU A 48 -2.04 -7.13 -7.71
C LEU A 48 -3.09 -7.70 -8.66
N LYS A 49 -3.34 -9.01 -8.59
CA LYS A 49 -4.45 -9.66 -9.32
C LYS A 49 -5.81 -9.53 -8.63
N GLU A 50 -5.83 -9.15 -7.36
CA GLU A 50 -7.03 -9.00 -6.54
C GLU A 50 -6.89 -7.87 -5.51
N ASP A 51 -8.04 -7.40 -5.01
CA ASP A 51 -8.09 -6.38 -3.96
C ASP A 51 -7.48 -6.89 -2.64
N GLN A 52 -6.73 -6.03 -1.95
CA GLN A 52 -6.14 -6.33 -0.64
C GLN A 52 -6.70 -5.41 0.44
N ILE A 53 -7.20 -6.00 1.53
CA ILE A 53 -7.79 -5.27 2.66
C ILE A 53 -6.76 -5.08 3.79
N PHE A 54 -6.80 -3.90 4.40
CA PHE A 54 -5.93 -3.47 5.51
C PHE A 54 -6.72 -2.73 6.58
N GLN A 55 -6.30 -2.89 7.83
CA GLN A 55 -6.93 -2.24 8.99
C GLN A 55 -6.56 -0.76 9.12
N SER A 56 -5.45 -0.32 8.53
CA SER A 56 -4.95 1.06 8.65
C SER A 56 -4.45 1.60 7.30
N PRO A 57 -4.41 2.93 7.10
CA PRO A 57 -3.92 3.50 5.87
C PRO A 57 -2.41 3.29 5.75
N SER A 58 -1.68 3.36 6.87
CA SER A 58 -0.24 3.09 6.93
C SER A 58 0.10 1.63 6.61
N GLY A 59 -0.71 0.67 7.06
CA GLY A 59 -0.48 -0.73 6.70
C GLY A 59 -0.65 -0.99 5.20
N ALA A 60 -1.64 -0.33 4.59
CA ALA A 60 -1.85 -0.41 3.14
C ALA A 60 -0.68 0.22 2.36
N SER A 61 -0.19 1.38 2.79
CA SER A 61 0.90 2.08 2.10
C SER A 61 2.26 1.43 2.34
N SER A 62 2.57 0.96 3.56
CA SER A 62 3.77 0.17 3.84
C SER A 62 3.81 -1.11 3.00
N PHE A 63 2.67 -1.77 2.81
CA PHE A 63 2.56 -2.93 1.92
C PHE A 63 2.86 -2.61 0.45
N ILE A 64 2.45 -1.44 -0.06
CA ILE A 64 2.74 -1.04 -1.44
C ILE A 64 4.18 -0.55 -1.61
N LEU A 65 4.72 0.16 -0.61
CA LEU A 65 6.01 0.83 -0.71
C LEU A 65 7.21 -0.03 -0.25
N GLY A 66 6.99 -1.07 0.55
CA GLY A 66 8.07 -1.91 1.08
C GLY A 66 8.93 -1.19 2.14
N GLN A 67 8.40 -0.12 2.74
CA GLN A 67 9.07 0.71 3.74
C GLN A 67 8.05 1.25 4.74
N THR A 68 8.52 1.79 5.87
CA THR A 68 7.63 2.44 6.84
C THR A 68 6.97 3.66 6.21
N SER A 69 5.71 3.89 6.55
CA SER A 69 4.88 4.85 5.83
C SER A 69 3.85 5.50 6.73
N ASN A 70 3.52 6.76 6.43
CA ASN A 70 2.39 7.46 7.01
C ASN A 70 1.28 7.53 5.95
N GLY A 71 0.34 6.58 6.01
CA GLY A 71 -0.71 6.49 5.00
C GLY A 71 -1.57 7.76 4.89
N ARG A 72 -1.72 8.54 5.96
CA ARG A 72 -2.52 9.78 5.91
C ARG A 72 -1.89 10.85 5.00
N THR A 73 -0.57 10.82 4.80
CA THR A 73 0.16 11.73 3.91
C THR A 73 0.52 11.10 2.57
N ASP A 74 0.69 9.78 2.53
CA ASP A 74 1.13 9.05 1.33
C ASP A 74 0.00 8.82 0.35
N TRP A 75 -1.21 8.52 0.85
CA TRP A 75 -2.40 8.40 0.01
C TRP A 75 -2.81 9.79 -0.51
N LYS A 76 -2.75 9.96 -1.83
CA LYS A 76 -3.09 11.22 -2.51
C LYS A 76 -3.99 10.98 -3.71
N THR A 77 -4.89 11.93 -3.96
CA THR A 77 -5.68 11.98 -5.21
C THR A 77 -4.81 12.41 -6.39
N LYS A 78 -5.36 12.34 -7.61
CA LYS A 78 -4.71 12.89 -8.82
C LYS A 78 -4.38 14.38 -8.70
N GLU A 79 -5.16 15.12 -7.91
CA GLU A 79 -4.95 16.54 -7.60
C GLU A 79 -3.92 16.78 -6.47
N GLY A 80 -3.30 15.72 -5.95
CA GLY A 80 -2.32 15.82 -4.86
C GLY A 80 -2.91 15.97 -3.45
N LYS A 81 -4.24 16.06 -3.29
CA LYS A 81 -4.89 16.12 -1.97
C LYS A 81 -4.65 14.83 -1.19
N THR A 82 -4.09 14.95 0.02
CA THR A 82 -3.80 13.82 0.91
C THR A 82 -5.07 13.27 1.57
N LEU A 83 -5.02 12.00 2.01
CA LEU A 83 -6.07 11.41 2.83
C LEU A 83 -6.33 12.25 4.10
N LYS A 84 -5.27 12.74 4.76
CA LYS A 84 -5.39 13.65 5.91
C LYS A 84 -6.27 14.85 5.58
N LYS A 85 -6.02 15.53 4.45
CA LYS A 85 -6.78 16.73 4.08
C LYS A 85 -8.23 16.41 3.76
N ILE A 86 -8.50 15.25 3.17
CA ILE A 86 -9.87 14.79 2.89
C ILE A 86 -10.62 14.54 4.20
N GLU A 87 -9.99 13.86 5.16
CA GLU A 87 -10.57 13.58 6.48
C GLU A 87 -10.89 14.88 7.24
N GLU A 88 -9.99 15.86 7.22
CA GLU A 88 -10.19 17.19 7.82
C GLU A 88 -11.40 17.92 7.21
N LEU A 89 -11.46 18.01 5.87
CA LEU A 89 -12.58 18.64 5.16
C LEU A 89 -13.92 17.96 5.42
N LEU A 90 -13.93 16.63 5.64
CA LEU A 90 -15.13 15.88 5.99
C LEU A 90 -15.57 16.12 7.44
N SER A 91 -14.64 16.41 8.34
CA SER A 91 -14.96 16.76 9.74
C SER A 91 -15.54 18.18 9.86
N GLU A 92 -15.01 19.14 9.11
CA GLU A 92 -15.49 20.53 9.09
C GLU A 92 -16.92 20.65 8.53
N LYS A 93 -17.27 19.87 7.50
CA LYS A 93 -18.64 19.86 6.92
C LYS A 93 -19.71 19.21 7.81
N LYS A 94 -19.30 18.54 8.88
CA LYS A 94 -20.22 17.90 9.84
C LYS A 94 -20.54 18.81 11.04
N THR A 95 -19.91 19.98 11.12
CA THR A 95 -20.14 21.02 12.13
C THR A 95 -20.93 22.15 11.50
#